data_AF-A0A813SBL4-F1
#
_entry.id   AF-A0A813SBL4-F1
#
_cell.length_a   1.000
_cell.length_b   1.000
_cell.length_c   1.000
_cell.angle_alpha   90.00
_cell.angle_beta   90.00
_cell.angle_gamma   90.00
#
_symmetry.space_group_name_H-M   'P 1'
#
loop_
_entity.id
_entity.type
_entity.pdbx_description
1 polymer ?
#
loop_
_entity_poly.entity_id
_entity_poly.type
_entity_poly.pdbx_seq_one_letter_code
_entity_poly.pdbx_strand_id
1 'polypeptide(L)'
;MTMTATSQFRRLDDQIFNTLNTTVLTTTFHSKGSNPTQTCRDLFDEITTRSTYRHDLIEACLNHTNDLMNQKDLSEVKRKHLVYQRRQIQSEKNIEKVISDNTEKAFYERCRDYFSPQSSSK
;
A
#
# COMPACT_ATOMS: atom_id res chain seq x y z
N MET A 1 -9.08 -8.22 -23.64
CA MET A 1 -7.79 -8.01 -22.95
C MET A 1 -8.00 -6.88 -21.95
N THR A 2 -8.59 -7.18 -20.79
CA THR A 2 -8.86 -6.19 -19.74
C THR A 2 -7.64 -6.12 -18.82
N MET A 3 -6.78 -5.12 -19.02
CA MET A 3 -5.82 -4.75 -17.98
C MET A 3 -6.62 -4.23 -16.78
N THR A 4 -6.68 -5.01 -15.71
CA THR A 4 -7.26 -4.56 -14.45
C THR A 4 -6.35 -3.48 -13.84
N ALA A 5 -6.92 -2.46 -13.21
CA ALA A 5 -6.19 -1.34 -12.60
C ALA A 5 -5.06 -1.81 -11.65
N THR A 6 -5.17 -3.02 -11.12
CA THR A 6 -4.21 -3.63 -10.19
C THR A 6 -2.92 -4.15 -10.82
N SER A 7 -2.83 -4.27 -12.16
CA SER A 7 -1.54 -4.51 -12.82
C SER A 7 -0.66 -3.25 -12.85
N GLN A 8 -1.27 -2.05 -12.91
CA GLN A 8 -0.54 -0.79 -12.83
C GLN A 8 -0.05 -0.51 -11.41
N PHE A 9 -0.87 -0.80 -10.39
CA PHE A 9 -0.41 -0.70 -9.00
C PHE A 9 0.75 -1.66 -8.71
N ARG A 10 0.71 -2.91 -9.20
CA ARG A 10 1.85 -3.84 -9.07
C ARG A 10 3.14 -3.31 -9.72
N ARG A 11 3.06 -2.67 -10.88
CA ARG A 11 4.23 -2.00 -11.50
C ARG A 11 4.75 -0.84 -10.66
N LEU A 12 3.85 -0.08 -10.03
CA LEU A 12 4.24 0.99 -9.12
C LEU A 12 4.86 0.42 -7.84
N ASP A 13 4.36 -0.68 -7.30
CA ASP A 13 4.94 -1.34 -6.13
C ASP A 13 6.30 -1.98 -6.46
N ASP A 14 6.47 -2.59 -7.64
CA ASP A 14 7.77 -3.07 -8.13
C ASP A 14 8.74 -1.90 -8.33
N GLN A 15 8.26 -0.77 -8.84
CA GLN A 15 9.06 0.45 -8.97
C GLN A 15 9.41 1.04 -7.60
N ILE A 16 8.49 1.04 -6.63
CA ILE A 16 8.74 1.47 -5.25
C ILE A 16 9.71 0.51 -4.56
N PHE A 17 9.60 -0.80 -4.76
CA PHE A 17 10.53 -1.79 -4.21
C PHE A 17 11.92 -1.62 -4.82
N ASN A 18 11.99 -1.43 -6.14
CA ASN A 18 13.26 -1.14 -6.82
C ASN A 18 13.83 0.22 -6.40
N THR A 19 12.99 1.23 -6.18
CA THR A 19 13.40 2.56 -5.71
C THR A 19 13.87 2.48 -4.26
N LEU A 20 13.13 1.83 -3.35
CA LEU A 20 13.58 1.56 -1.99
C LEU A 20 14.91 0.81 -1.96
N ASN A 21 15.05 -0.24 -2.77
CA ASN A 21 16.30 -0.97 -2.86
C ASN A 21 17.40 -0.07 -3.42
N THR A 22 17.16 0.65 -4.51
CA THR A 22 18.20 1.47 -5.15
C THR A 22 18.48 2.74 -4.37
N THR A 23 17.51 3.57 -4.02
CA THR A 23 17.66 4.83 -3.25
C THR A 23 18.23 4.62 -1.84
N VAL A 24 17.89 3.50 -1.17
CA VAL A 24 18.48 3.20 0.14
C VAL A 24 19.85 2.53 0.03
N LEU A 25 20.15 1.81 -1.06
CA LEU A 25 21.49 1.26 -1.33
C LEU A 25 22.41 2.23 -2.10
N THR A 26 21.87 3.28 -2.71
CA THR A 26 22.64 4.24 -3.49
C THR A 26 23.25 5.29 -2.59
N THR A 27 24.34 5.80 -3.11
CA THR A 27 25.25 6.81 -2.60
C THR A 27 24.60 8.05 -1.96
N THR A 28 23.28 8.25 -1.99
CA THR A 28 22.56 9.29 -1.23
C THR A 28 22.47 9.02 0.26
N PHE A 29 22.40 7.77 0.72
CA PHE A 29 22.46 7.47 2.17
C PHE A 29 23.88 7.62 2.73
N HIS A 30 24.89 7.36 1.89
CA HIS A 30 26.30 7.37 2.28
C HIS A 30 27.11 8.56 1.70
N SER A 31 26.46 9.51 1.03
CA SER A 31 27.12 10.72 0.55
C SER A 31 27.40 11.62 1.74
N LYS A 32 28.57 12.27 1.73
CA LYS A 32 28.89 13.32 2.70
C LYS A 32 27.81 14.40 2.65
N GLY A 33 27.03 14.53 3.72
CA GLY A 33 25.99 15.57 3.87
C GLY A 33 24.54 15.06 3.96
N SER A 34 24.29 13.75 3.84
CA SER A 34 22.96 13.19 4.11
C SER A 34 22.70 13.09 5.62
N ASN A 35 21.45 13.27 6.03
CA ASN A 35 20.98 13.00 7.40
C ASN A 35 20.10 11.74 7.37
N PRO A 36 20.68 10.54 7.63
CA PRO A 36 19.96 9.27 7.54
C PRO A 36 18.69 9.21 8.40
N THR A 37 18.70 9.87 9.56
CA THR A 37 17.52 9.95 10.44
C THR A 37 16.38 10.74 9.79
N GLN A 38 16.68 11.88 9.17
CA GLN A 38 15.66 12.67 8.47
C GLN A 38 15.13 11.91 7.24
N THR A 39 16.03 11.32 6.45
CA THR A 39 15.62 10.51 5.28
C THR A 39 14.72 9.34 5.67
N CYS A 40 15.06 8.61 6.73
CA CYS A 40 14.23 7.51 7.22
C CYS A 40 12.89 7.98 7.80
N ARG A 41 12.82 9.19 8.39
CA ARG A 41 11.55 9.80 8.81
C ARG A 41 10.67 10.12 7.60
N ASP A 42 11.21 10.83 6.62
CA ASP A 42 10.45 11.23 5.41
C ASP A 42 9.95 9.99 4.65
N LEU A 43 10.79 8.95 4.57
CA LEU A 43 10.43 7.68 3.96
C LEU A 43 9.32 6.96 4.74
N PHE A 44 9.37 6.97 6.07
CA PHE A 44 8.30 6.42 6.91
C PHE A 44 6.98 7.14 6.65
N ASP A 45 6.98 8.48 6.67
CA ASP A 45 5.79 9.29 6.45
C ASP A 45 5.18 9.02 5.05
N GLU A 46 6.02 8.89 4.03
CA GLU A 46 5.58 8.55 2.68
C GLU A 46 4.96 7.15 2.60
N ILE A 47 5.63 6.14 3.17
CA ILE A 47 5.14 4.75 3.20
C ILE A 47 3.80 4.67 3.92
N THR A 48 3.70 5.28 5.11
CA THR A 48 2.48 5.27 5.92
C THR A 48 1.34 5.97 5.19
N THR A 49 1.58 7.17 4.65
CA THR A 49 0.56 7.93 3.90
C THR A 49 0.00 7.13 2.72
N ARG A 50 0.89 6.50 1.94
CA ARG A 50 0.48 5.70 0.78
C ARG A 50 -0.27 4.43 1.18
N SER A 51 0.22 3.70 2.18
CA SER A 51 -0.42 2.48 2.69
C SER A 51 -1.83 2.78 3.24
N THR A 52 -1.96 3.80 4.09
CA THR A 52 -3.26 4.25 4.62
C THR A 52 -4.21 4.67 3.50
N TYR A 53 -3.75 5.48 2.55
CA TYR A 53 -4.60 5.89 1.42
C TYR A 53 -5.14 4.70 0.60
N ARG A 54 -4.30 3.71 0.29
CA ARG A 54 -4.74 2.51 -0.43
C ARG A 54 -5.69 1.67 0.41
N HIS A 55 -5.41 1.51 1.70
CA HIS A 55 -6.29 0.81 2.63
C HIS A 55 -7.70 1.41 2.65
N ASP A 56 -7.78 2.72 2.85
CA ASP A 56 -9.04 3.47 2.93
C ASP A 56 -9.83 3.37 1.63
N LEU A 57 -9.15 3.46 0.47
CA LEU A 57 -9.79 3.28 -0.83
C LEU A 57 -10.38 1.87 -1.01
N ILE A 58 -9.62 0.83 -0.64
CA ILE A 58 -10.08 -0.56 -0.74
C ILE A 58 -11.29 -0.79 0.17
N GLU A 59 -11.25 -0.27 1.40
CA GLU A 59 -12.35 -0.36 2.35
C GLU A 59 -13.59 0.40 1.87
N ALA A 60 -13.42 1.62 1.35
CA ALA A 60 -14.49 2.39 0.75
C ALA A 60 -15.16 1.63 -0.42
N CYS A 61 -14.36 0.99 -1.27
CA CYS A 61 -14.87 0.16 -2.38
C CYS A 61 -15.66 -1.06 -1.87
N LEU A 62 -15.18 -1.74 -0.82
CA LEU A 62 -15.91 -2.85 -0.19
C LEU A 62 -17.24 -2.39 0.40
N ASN A 63 -17.24 -1.29 1.15
CA ASN A 63 -18.43 -0.75 1.80
C ASN A 63 -19.46 -0.33 0.75
N HIS A 64 -19.04 0.42 -0.27
CA HIS A 64 -19.91 0.80 -1.38
C HIS A 64 -20.51 -0.42 -2.09
N THR A 65 -19.70 -1.47 -2.33
CA THR A 65 -20.19 -2.71 -2.95
C THR A 65 -21.22 -3.41 -2.07
N ASN A 66 -21.00 -3.46 -0.75
CA ASN A 66 -21.95 -4.03 0.20
C ASN A 66 -23.27 -3.24 0.24
N ASP A 67 -23.20 -1.91 0.21
CA ASP A 67 -24.39 -1.05 0.17
C ASP A 67 -25.23 -1.30 -1.09
N LEU A 68 -24.57 -1.44 -2.25
CA LEU A 68 -25.24 -1.80 -3.50
C LEU A 68 -25.88 -3.20 -3.43
N MET A 69 -25.22 -4.16 -2.75
CA MET A 69 -25.77 -5.51 -2.56
C MET A 69 -27.01 -5.54 -1.65
N ASN A 70 -27.14 -4.59 -0.72
CA ASN A 70 -28.26 -4.48 0.21
C ASN A 70 -29.52 -3.81 -0.39
N GLN A 71 -29.45 -3.33 -1.64
CA GLN A 71 -30.61 -2.75 -2.34
C GLN A 71 -31.68 -3.82 -2.61
N LYS A 72 -32.94 -3.49 -2.28
CA LYS A 72 -34.08 -4.42 -2.36
C LYS A 72 -34.43 -4.86 -3.79
N ASP A 73 -34.28 -3.96 -4.77
CA ASP A 73 -34.69 -4.18 -6.16
C ASP A 73 -33.54 -4.59 -7.09
N LEU A 74 -32.54 -5.28 -6.54
CA LEU A 74 -31.37 -5.70 -7.32
C LEU A 74 -31.66 -6.96 -8.14
N SER A 75 -31.53 -6.87 -9.47
CA SER A 75 -31.68 -8.03 -10.35
C SER A 75 -30.66 -9.14 -10.03
N GLU A 76 -31.01 -10.40 -10.29
CA GLU A 76 -30.13 -11.55 -10.00
C GLU A 76 -28.78 -11.43 -10.73
N VAL A 77 -28.79 -10.97 -11.98
CA VAL A 77 -27.58 -10.74 -12.77
C VAL A 77 -26.69 -9.69 -12.11
N LYS A 78 -27.25 -8.56 -11.68
CA LYS A 78 -26.51 -7.50 -11.00
C LYS A 78 -25.98 -7.97 -9.64
N ARG A 79 -26.76 -8.78 -8.91
CA ARG A 79 -26.33 -9.39 -7.64
C ARG A 79 -25.13 -10.31 -7.84
N LYS A 80 -25.15 -11.20 -8.85
CA LYS A 80 -24.01 -12.07 -9.19
C LYS A 80 -22.77 -11.26 -9.56
N HIS A 81 -22.96 -10.17 -10.31
CA HIS A 81 -21.86 -9.27 -10.67
C HIS A 81 -21.24 -8.60 -9.43
N LEU A 82 -22.03 -8.06 -8.50
CA LEU A 82 -21.53 -7.46 -7.27
C LEU A 82 -20.83 -8.48 -6.35
N VAL A 83 -21.33 -9.72 -6.29
CA VAL A 83 -20.64 -10.80 -5.55
C VAL A 83 -19.26 -11.07 -6.14
N TYR A 84 -19.14 -11.09 -7.47
CA TYR A 84 -17.85 -11.25 -8.15
C TYR A 84 -16.93 -10.05 -7.88
N GLN A 85 -17.42 -8.82 -8.02
CA GLN A 85 -16.65 -7.61 -7.72
C GLN A 85 -16.16 -7.60 -6.27
N ARG A 86 -17.03 -7.91 -5.30
CA ARG A 86 -16.66 -7.99 -3.88
C ARG A 86 -15.53 -8.99 -3.65
N ARG A 87 -15.56 -10.16 -4.30
CA ARG A 87 -14.47 -11.15 -4.22
C ARG A 87 -13.16 -10.60 -4.78
N GLN A 88 -13.20 -9.86 -5.89
CA GLN A 88 -12.01 -9.20 -6.44
C GLN A 88 -11.45 -8.17 -5.46
N ILE A 89 -12.28 -7.29 -4.93
CA ILE A 89 -11.84 -6.26 -3.97
C ILE A 89 -11.28 -6.92 -2.70
N GLN A 90 -11.87 -8.01 -2.22
CA GLN A 90 -11.32 -8.77 -1.09
C GLN A 90 -9.95 -9.39 -1.40
N SER A 91 -9.75 -9.85 -2.63
CA SER A 91 -8.42 -10.30 -3.09
C SER A 91 -7.42 -9.15 -3.09
N GLU A 92 -7.81 -7.97 -3.56
CA GLU A 92 -6.95 -6.77 -3.53
C GLU A 92 -6.62 -6.34 -2.09
N LYS A 93 -7.58 -6.43 -1.17
CA LYS A 93 -7.33 -6.20 0.27
C LYS A 93 -6.26 -7.13 0.83
N ASN A 94 -6.29 -8.40 0.45
CA ASN A 94 -5.28 -9.37 0.88
C ASN A 94 -3.90 -9.07 0.27
N ILE A 95 -3.87 -8.63 -0.99
CA ILE A 95 -2.64 -8.23 -1.68
C ILE A 95 -2.03 -6.99 -1.01
N GLU A 96 -2.83 -5.95 -0.73
CA GLU A 96 -2.37 -4.74 -0.04
C GLU A 96 -1.74 -5.08 1.31
N LYS A 97 -2.34 -6.01 2.07
CA LYS A 97 -1.75 -6.46 3.33
C LYS A 97 -0.33 -7.02 3.14
N VAL A 98 -0.16 -7.91 2.17
CA VAL A 98 1.16 -8.51 1.88
C VAL A 98 2.16 -7.44 1.44
N ILE A 99 1.74 -6.49 0.63
CA ILE A 99 2.59 -5.37 0.19
C ILE A 99 3.00 -4.53 1.39
N SER A 100 2.04 -4.11 2.22
CA SER A 100 2.30 -3.31 3.41
C SER A 100 3.27 -4.00 4.38
N ASP A 101 3.04 -5.30 4.67
CA ASP A 101 3.91 -6.09 5.56
C ASP A 101 5.35 -6.18 4.99
N ASN A 102 5.49 -6.38 3.68
CA ASN A 102 6.80 -6.44 3.02
C ASN A 102 7.50 -5.07 2.99
N THR A 103 6.76 -4.00 2.72
CA THR A 103 7.30 -2.64 2.72
C THR A 103 7.76 -2.22 4.12
N GLU A 104 6.97 -2.52 5.16
CA GLU A 104 7.33 -2.26 6.56
C GLU A 104 8.60 -3.03 6.96
N LYS A 105 8.68 -4.32 6.60
CA LYS A 105 9.88 -5.13 6.85
C LYS A 105 11.11 -4.56 6.14
N ALA A 106 10.99 -4.22 4.85
CA ALA A 106 12.09 -3.67 4.07
C ALA A 106 12.56 -2.31 4.62
N PHE A 107 11.63 -1.48 5.10
CA PHE A 107 11.91 -0.24 5.79
C PHE A 107 12.67 -0.51 7.10
N TYR A 108 12.16 -1.40 7.95
CA TYR A 108 12.78 -1.74 9.23
C TYR A 108 14.22 -2.24 9.05
N GLU A 109 14.45 -3.16 8.12
CA GLU A 109 15.78 -3.70 7.84
C GLU A 109 16.82 -2.64 7.47
N ARG A 110 16.37 -1.51 6.90
CA ARG A 110 17.21 -0.42 6.41
C ARG A 110 17.33 0.76 7.36
N CYS A 111 16.25 1.08 8.07
CA CYS A 111 16.12 2.31 8.85
C CYS A 111 16.18 2.09 10.36
N ARG A 112 16.14 0.85 10.87
CA ARG A 112 16.12 0.56 12.31
C ARG A 112 17.24 1.23 13.13
N ASP A 113 18.41 1.43 12.53
CA ASP A 113 19.57 2.04 13.20
C ASP A 113 19.53 3.58 13.20
N TYR A 114 18.64 4.18 12.38
CA TYR A 114 18.56 5.63 12.16
C TYR A 114 17.24 6.24 12.63
N PHE A 115 16.17 5.47 12.67
CA PHE A 115 14.82 5.92 13.01
C PHE A 115 13.99 4.77 13.60
N SER A 116 13.36 5.03 14.75
CA SER A 116 12.38 4.14 15.36
C SER A 116 11.06 4.88 15.57
N PRO A 117 9.94 4.44 14.97
CA PRO A 117 8.64 5.10 15.09
C PRO A 117 8.17 5.25 16.56
N GLN A 118 8.56 4.32 17.43
CA GLN A 118 8.19 4.31 18.86
C GLN A 118 8.81 5.46 19.67
N SER A 119 9.81 6.16 19.13
CA SER A 119 10.49 7.27 19.81
C SER A 119 9.84 8.65 19.61
N SER A 120 8.78 8.74 18.80
CA SER A 120 8.10 10.01 18.46
C SER A 120 6.84 10.30 19.32
N SER A 121 6.61 9.55 20.39
CA SER A 121 5.59 9.83 21.40
C SER A 121 6.25 10.10 22.74
N LYS A 122 6.70 11.35 22.93
CA LYS A 122 6.93 11.96 24.24
C LYS A 122 6.68 13.45 24.15
#